data_AF-A0A345H2R6-F1
#
_entry.id   AF-A0A345H2R6-F1
#
_cell.length_a   1.000
_cell.length_b   1.000
_cell.length_c   1.000
_cell.angle_alpha   90.00
_cell.angle_beta   90.00
_cell.angle_gamma   90.00
#
_symmetry.space_group_name_H-M   'P 1'
#
loop_
_entity.id
_entity.type
_entity.pdbx_description
1 polymer ?
#
loop_
_entity_poly.entity_id
_entity_poly.type
_entity_poly.pdbx_seq_one_letter_code
_entity_poly.pdbx_strand_id
1 'polypeptide(L)'
;MATINFYKWAFRFTIWIAIIQVVIFFLVLNFNPFTQDELQFLKRLEYLGFTIFMLFLGAVLTLIIGFVKKEPQKYQFWIALLLCIGCVFNLFLGTFGKYIIM
;
A
#
# COMPACT_ATOMS: atom_id res chain seq x y z
N MET A 1 29.36 13.01 0.38
CA MET A 1 28.46 12.14 -0.40
C MET A 1 27.22 11.87 0.46
N ALA A 2 26.03 12.30 0.03
CA ALA A 2 24.82 12.02 0.80
C ALA A 2 24.53 10.52 0.74
N THR A 3 24.64 9.83 1.87
CA THR A 3 24.32 8.41 1.97
C THR A 3 22.82 8.23 1.77
N ILE A 4 22.43 7.52 0.71
CA ILE A 4 21.04 7.15 0.46
C ILE A 4 20.63 6.16 1.55
N ASN A 5 19.64 6.54 2.35
CA ASN A 5 19.04 5.69 3.38
C ASN A 5 17.81 4.99 2.80
N PHE A 6 17.88 3.66 2.67
CA PHE A 6 16.83 2.87 2.03
C PHE A 6 15.59 2.73 2.92
N TYR A 7 15.76 2.62 4.23
CA TYR A 7 14.62 2.60 5.16
C TYR A 7 13.81 3.89 5.15
N LYS A 8 14.44 5.04 4.90
CA LYS A 8 13.74 6.32 4.73
C LYS A 8 12.86 6.34 3.48
N TRP A 9 13.29 5.69 2.40
CA TRP A 9 12.50 5.54 1.18
C TRP A 9 11.36 4.54 1.36
N ALA A 10 11.62 3.40 2.00
CA ALA A 10 10.58 2.44 2.38
C ALA A 10 9.48 3.12 3.20
N PHE A 11 9.88 3.92 4.20
CA PHE A 11 8.96 4.68 5.03
C PHE A 11 8.09 5.67 4.23
N ARG A 12 8.69 6.40 3.27
CA ARG A 12 7.96 7.31 2.38
C ARG A 12 6.93 6.58 1.54
N PHE A 13 7.30 5.44 0.95
CA PHE A 13 6.35 4.62 0.19
C PHE A 13 5.20 4.15 1.05
N THR A 14 5.47 3.70 2.27
CA THR A 14 4.42 3.24 3.20
C THR A 14 3.47 4.36 3.65
N ILE A 15 3.96 5.60 3.79
CA ILE A 15 3.10 6.76 4.05
C ILE A 15 2.16 7.01 2.87
N TRP A 16 2.68 7.00 1.64
CA TRP A 16 1.85 7.19 0.45
C TRP A 16 0.77 6.11 0.31
N ILE A 17 1.12 4.86 0.61
CA ILE A 17 0.14 3.76 0.66
C ILE A 17 -0.97 4.06 1.67
N ALA A 18 -0.63 4.49 2.88
CA ALA A 18 -1.62 4.82 3.91
C ALA A 18 -2.55 5.96 3.46
N ILE A 19 -2.01 7.01 2.83
CA ILE A 19 -2.80 8.13 2.28
C ILE A 19 -3.78 7.62 1.23
N ILE A 20 -3.32 6.82 0.26
CA ILE A 20 -4.19 6.31 -0.81
C ILE A 20 -5.29 5.40 -0.24
N GLN A 21 -4.99 4.58 0.77
CA GLN A 21 -6.01 3.76 1.44
C GLN A 21 -7.12 4.60 2.08
N VAL A 22 -6.76 5.73 2.73
CA VAL A 22 -7.76 6.67 3.25
C VAL A 22 -8.61 7.26 2.12
N VAL A 23 -7.99 7.63 1.00
CA VAL A 23 -8.71 8.15 -0.18
C VAL A 23 -9.69 7.10 -0.74
N ILE A 24 -9.24 5.84 -0.89
CA ILE A 24 -10.10 4.73 -1.33
C ILE A 24 -11.27 4.54 -0.37
N PHE A 25 -11.01 4.55 0.94
CA PHE A 25 -12.06 4.39 1.94
C PHE A 25 -13.15 5.46 1.81
N PHE A 26 -12.76 6.73 1.65
CA PHE A 26 -13.73 7.81 1.41
C PHE A 26 -14.46 7.67 0.07
N LEU A 27 -13.78 7.25 -0.99
CA LEU A 27 -14.41 7.00 -2.29
C LEU A 27 -15.48 5.91 -2.20
N VAL A 28 -15.19 4.82 -1.50
CA VAL A 28 -16.13 3.69 -1.31
C VAL A 28 -17.31 4.10 -0.42
N LEU A 29 -17.07 4.79 0.68
CA LEU A 29 -18.16 5.24 1.56
C LEU A 29 -19.13 6.22 0.88
N ASN A 30 -18.63 7.05 -0.04
CA ASN A 30 -19.45 8.04 -0.75
C ASN A 30 -19.94 7.54 -2.11
N PHE A 31 -19.68 6.28 -2.47
CA PHE A 31 -20.15 5.71 -3.72
C PHE A 31 -21.65 5.49 -3.65
N ASN A 32 -22.37 6.04 -4.64
CA ASN A 32 -23.81 5.82 -4.79
C ASN A 32 -24.12 5.38 -6.22
N PRO A 33 -24.48 4.09 -6.43
CA PRO A 33 -24.70 3.53 -7.77
C PRO A 33 -25.89 4.15 -8.51
N PHE A 34 -26.82 4.80 -7.79
CA PHE A 34 -27.96 5.48 -8.41
C PHE A 34 -27.62 6.84 -9.01
N THR A 35 -26.46 7.40 -8.67
CA THR A 35 -26.07 8.77 -9.07
C THR A 35 -24.73 8.84 -9.79
N GLN A 36 -23.92 7.78 -9.72
CA GLN A 36 -22.56 7.72 -10.24
C GLN A 36 -22.41 6.55 -11.20
N ASP A 37 -21.60 6.74 -12.24
CA ASP A 37 -21.26 5.69 -13.21
C ASP A 37 -20.35 4.64 -12.53
N GLU A 38 -20.91 3.45 -12.33
CA GLU A 38 -20.24 2.31 -11.69
C GLU A 38 -18.95 1.92 -12.44
N LEU A 39 -18.95 1.97 -13.77
CA LEU A 39 -17.78 1.59 -14.57
C LEU A 39 -16.62 2.57 -14.36
N GLN A 40 -16.91 3.87 -14.28
CA GLN A 40 -15.89 4.87 -13.99
C GLN A 40 -15.37 4.76 -12.56
N PHE A 41 -16.25 4.45 -11.60
CA PHE A 41 -15.86 4.25 -10.22
C PHE A 41 -14.92 3.04 -10.08
N LEU A 42 -15.27 1.90 -10.68
CA LEU A 42 -14.42 0.70 -10.69
C LEU A 42 -13.07 0.96 -11.33
N LYS A 43 -13.01 1.67 -12.47
CA LYS A 43 -11.74 2.06 -13.09
C LYS A 43 -10.88 2.91 -12.16
N ARG A 44 -11.45 3.89 -11.46
CA ARG A 44 -10.71 4.73 -10.49
C ARG A 44 -10.14 3.89 -9.34
N LEU A 45 -10.93 2.96 -8.80
CA LEU A 45 -10.45 2.02 -7.78
C LEU A 45 -9.32 1.13 -8.30
N GLU A 46 -9.42 0.64 -9.54
CA GLU A 46 -8.38 -0.18 -10.16
C GLU A 46 -7.06 0.59 -10.30
N TYR A 47 -7.09 1.84 -10.79
CA TYR A 47 -5.90 2.68 -10.90
C TYR A 47 -5.25 2.97 -9.53
N LEU A 48 -6.06 3.26 -8.51
CA LEU A 48 -5.55 3.48 -7.15
C LEU A 48 -4.97 2.19 -6.56
N GLY A 49 -5.62 1.05 -6.80
CA GLY A 49 -5.13 -0.27 -6.40
C GLY A 49 -3.80 -0.61 -7.06
N PHE A 50 -3.66 -0.36 -8.37
CA PHE A 50 -2.40 -0.55 -9.09
C PHE A 50 -1.29 0.37 -8.56
N THR A 51 -1.62 1.61 -8.23
CA THR A 51 -0.67 2.56 -7.64
C THR A 51 -0.19 2.09 -6.27
N ILE A 52 -1.08 1.59 -5.42
CA ILE A 52 -0.72 0.97 -4.13
C ILE A 52 0.22 -0.22 -4.36
N PHE A 53 -0.08 -1.09 -5.33
CA PHE A 53 0.74 -2.24 -5.64
C PHE A 53 2.17 -1.85 -6.05
N MET A 54 2.31 -0.84 -6.91
CA MET A 54 3.62 -0.32 -7.32
C MET A 54 4.41 0.28 -6.15
N LEU A 55 3.75 1.06 -5.28
CA LEU A 55 4.39 1.61 -4.08
C LEU A 55 4.78 0.51 -3.09
N PHE A 56 3.95 -0.54 -2.96
CA PHE A 56 4.23 -1.67 -2.09
C PHE A 56 5.47 -2.45 -2.56
N LEU A 57 5.58 -2.73 -3.87
CA LEU A 57 6.79 -3.31 -4.44
C LEU A 57 8.02 -2.44 -4.17
N GLY A 58 7.90 -1.12 -4.34
CA GLY A 58 8.97 -0.17 -4.01
C GLY A 58 9.37 -0.23 -2.53
N ALA A 59 8.41 -0.32 -1.61
CA ALA A 59 8.65 -0.44 -0.17
C ALA A 59 9.37 -1.76 0.17
N VAL A 60 8.94 -2.88 -0.40
CA VAL A 60 9.56 -4.20 -0.18
C VAL A 60 10.99 -4.21 -0.72
N LEU A 61 11.21 -3.75 -1.95
CA LEU A 61 12.55 -3.70 -2.55
C LEU A 61 13.51 -2.83 -1.71
N THR A 62 13.07 -1.66 -1.27
CA THR A 62 13.89 -0.78 -0.44
C THR A 62 14.15 -1.35 0.96
N LEU A 63 13.21 -2.08 1.56
CA LEU A 63 13.45 -2.82 2.80
C LEU A 63 14.51 -3.92 2.61
N ILE A 64 14.41 -4.72 1.54
CA ILE A 64 15.38 -5.79 1.23
C ILE A 64 16.77 -5.19 1.02
N ILE A 65 16.89 -4.12 0.23
CA ILE A 65 18.17 -3.46 -0.03
C ILE A 65 18.77 -2.89 1.25
N GLY A 66 17.96 -2.26 2.11
CA GLY A 66 18.40 -1.77 3.42
C GLY A 66 18.92 -2.89 4.32
N PHE A 67 18.27 -4.06 4.28
CA PHE A 67 18.71 -5.25 5.03
C PHE A 67 20.03 -5.80 4.51
N VAL A 68 20.19 -5.94 3.19
CA VAL A 68 21.44 -6.39 2.55
C VAL A 68 22.60 -5.43 2.85
N LYS A 69 22.34 -4.12 2.86
CA LYS A 69 23.33 -3.09 3.22
C LYS A 69 23.59 -2.97 4.72
N LYS A 70 22.93 -3.79 5.55
CA LYS A 70 23.03 -3.78 7.02
C LYS A 70 22.83 -2.38 7.60
N GLU A 71 21.88 -1.62 7.04
CA GLU A 71 21.52 -0.32 7.60
C GLU A 71 20.99 -0.48 9.03
N PRO A 72 21.28 0.46 9.94
CA PRO A 72 20.79 0.39 11.31
C PRO A 72 19.25 0.45 11.32
N GLN A 73 18.64 -0.55 11.95
CA GLN A 73 17.19 -0.67 12.08
C GLN A 73 16.65 0.38 13.05
N LYS A 74 16.17 1.49 12.51
CA LYS A 74 15.52 2.57 13.27
C LYS A 74 14.00 2.41 13.22
N TYR A 75 13.27 3.30 13.89
CA TYR A 75 11.79 3.34 13.87
C TYR A 75 11.20 3.29 12.45
N GLN A 76 11.87 3.90 11.47
CA GLN A 76 11.45 3.91 10.06
C GLN A 76 11.36 2.50 9.45
N PHE A 77 12.28 1.61 9.83
CA PHE A 77 12.25 0.20 9.42
C PHE A 77 11.06 -0.53 10.04
N TRP A 78 10.87 -0.41 11.35
CA TRP A 78 9.79 -1.09 12.07
C TRP A 78 8.40 -0.67 11.60
N ILE A 79 8.19 0.64 11.38
CA ILE A 79 6.91 1.13 10.85
C ILE A 79 6.68 0.63 9.43
N ALA A 80 7.70 0.69 8.57
CA ALA A 80 7.57 0.23 7.19
C ALA A 80 7.28 -1.28 7.12
N LEU A 81 7.96 -2.08 7.95
CA LEU A 81 7.72 -3.51 8.07
C LEU A 81 6.28 -3.82 8.53
N LEU A 82 5.81 -3.16 9.59
CA LEU A 82 4.48 -3.38 10.15
C LEU A 82 3.38 -3.03 9.13
N LEU A 83 3.54 -1.90 8.42
CA LEU A 83 2.61 -1.51 7.35
C LEU A 83 2.66 -2.46 6.16
N CYS A 84 3.85 -2.94 5.76
CA CYS A 84 3.96 -3.95 4.72
C CYS A 84 3.24 -5.25 5.11
N ILE A 85 3.42 -5.72 6.34
CA ILE A 85 2.70 -6.91 6.85
C ILE A 85 1.19 -6.68 6.83
N GLY A 86 0.73 -5.51 7.28
CA GLY A 86 -0.68 -5.13 7.22
C GLY A 86 -1.25 -5.13 5.80
N CYS A 87 -0.48 -4.64 4.81
CA CYS A 87 -0.89 -4.69 3.40
C CYS A 87 -1.01 -6.12 2.87
N VAL A 88 -0.07 -7.01 3.21
CA VAL A 88 -0.13 -8.42 2.83
C VAL A 88 -1.34 -9.11 3.45
N PHE A 89 -1.61 -8.83 4.73
CA PHE A 89 -2.78 -9.37 5.43
C PHE A 89 -4.10 -8.92 4.78
N ASN A 90 -4.22 -7.64 4.40
CA ASN A 90 -5.39 -7.12 3.71
C ASN A 90 -5.59 -7.73 2.32
N LEU A 91 -4.50 -7.94 1.56
CA LEU A 91 -4.54 -8.66 0.28
C LEU A 91 -5.04 -10.10 0.46
N PHE A 92 -4.55 -10.78 1.50
CA PHE A 92 -4.97 -12.14 1.83
C PHE A 92 -6.46 -12.20 2.21
N LEU A 93 -6.95 -11.29 3.05
CA LEU A 93 -8.38 -11.22 3.39
C LEU A 93 -9.25 -10.88 2.17
N GLY A 94 -8.79 -9.97 1.30
CA GLY A 94 -9.52 -9.59 0.09
C GLY A 94 -9.64 -10.72 -0.94
N THR A 95 -8.64 -11.57 -1.07
CA THR A 95 -8.70 -12.75 -1.95
C THR A 95 -9.58 -13.84 -1.34
N PHE A 96 -9.39 -14.21 -0.06
CA PHE A 96 -10.21 -15.24 0.58
C PHE A 96 -11.66 -14.82 0.82
N GLY A 97 -11.93 -13.54 1.08
CA GLY A 97 -13.29 -13.02 1.24
C GLY A 97 -14.14 -13.15 -0.03
N LYS A 98 -13.51 -13.08 -1.22
CA LYS A 98 -14.20 -13.37 -2.49
C LYS A 98 -14.57 -14.85 -2.66
N TYR A 99 -13.81 -15.77 -2.07
CA TYR A 99 -14.05 -17.21 -2.17
C TYR A 99 -15.08 -17.76 -1.16
N ILE A 100 -15.45 -16.99 -0.14
CA ILE A 100 -16.47 -17.38 0.86
C ILE A 100 -17.88 -16.92 0.46
N ILE A 101 -18.00 -15.94 -0.44
CA ILE A 101 -19.27 -15.35 -0.88
C ILE A 101 -19.73 -15.93 -2.24
N MET A 102 -18.99 -16.89 -2.81
CA MET A 102 -19.34 -17.57 -4.07
C MET A 102 -19.95 -18.95 -3.83
#